data_AF-A0A814J4K2-F1
#
_entry.id   AF-A0A814J4K2-F1
#
_cell.length_a   1.000
_cell.length_b   1.000
_cell.length_c   1.000
_cell.angle_alpha   90.00
_cell.angle_beta   90.00
_cell.angle_gamma   90.00
#
_symmetry.space_group_name_H-M   'P 1'
#
loop_
_entity.id
_entity.type
_entity.pdbx_description
1 polymer ?
#
loop_
_entity_poly.entity_id
_entity_poly.type
_entity_poly.pdbx_seq_one_letter_code
_entity_poly.pdbx_strand_id
1 'polypeptide(L)'
;MLSVIYSLHSIAKFLYRKFSNVQLSTSNSSSLLPHSYTADFNKEEELDTLYNFIQQYGFGTLIAVHPDSNVPVASHIPFLIDKQTGEYGELIAHVARNNEIYKYLSTNSEVLVIFHGPHGYISPQFYLPSHINVPTWNYANVHVYGKAILDTPSGIPPQDVMNDLINFYEEKYMTTMWNWSDYYTPEALLSQRKSIVGFRIRITRIYGKYKLSQNKTRDIQKQVIHGLKNTNQLDIAAFMENYLEKDD
;
A
#
# COMPACT_ATOMS: atom_id res chain seq x y z
N MET A 1 25.72 -32.52 -22.99
CA MET A 1 24.64 -31.51 -22.97
C MET A 1 23.28 -32.20 -22.96
N LEU A 2 23.00 -33.04 -21.94
CA LEU A 2 21.74 -33.81 -21.81
C LEU A 2 21.38 -34.16 -20.35
N SER A 3 22.19 -33.79 -19.33
CA SER A 3 21.91 -34.11 -17.92
C SER A 3 21.27 -32.97 -17.11
N VAL A 4 21.10 -31.77 -17.69
CA VAL A 4 20.50 -30.60 -16.98
C VAL A 4 18.98 -30.52 -17.19
N ILE A 5 18.43 -31.20 -18.20
CA ILE A 5 16.98 -31.13 -18.53
C ILE A 5 16.13 -32.06 -17.64
N TYR A 6 16.72 -33.11 -17.03
CA TYR A 6 15.98 -34.05 -16.18
C TYR A 6 15.68 -33.54 -14.77
N SER A 7 16.37 -32.51 -14.25
CA SER A 7 16.19 -32.06 -12.85
C SER A 7 15.02 -31.08 -12.67
N LEU A 8 14.70 -30.27 -13.69
CA LEU A 8 13.59 -29.31 -13.63
C LEU A 8 12.21 -30.00 -13.74
N HIS A 9 12.13 -31.12 -14.46
CA HIS A 9 10.88 -31.86 -14.66
C HIS A 9 10.41 -32.59 -13.38
N SER A 10 11.35 -33.03 -12.52
CA SER A 10 11.02 -33.65 -11.23
C SER A 10 10.58 -32.65 -10.16
N ILE A 11 11.14 -31.43 -10.15
CA ILE A 11 10.74 -30.38 -9.21
C ILE A 11 9.32 -29.87 -9.55
N ALA A 12 9.00 -29.69 -10.83
CA ALA A 12 7.67 -29.28 -11.26
C ALA A 12 6.58 -30.33 -10.90
N LYS A 13 6.88 -31.63 -11.06
CA LYS A 13 5.96 -32.72 -10.66
C LYS A 13 5.79 -32.83 -9.14
N PHE A 14 6.83 -32.58 -8.35
CA PHE A 14 6.76 -32.58 -6.89
C PHE A 14 5.88 -31.44 -6.36
N LEU A 15 6.01 -30.24 -6.95
CA LEU A 15 5.16 -29.10 -6.59
C LEU A 15 3.70 -29.33 -7.03
N TYR A 16 3.46 -29.80 -8.26
CA TYR A 16 2.11 -30.03 -8.78
C TYR A 16 1.31 -31.07 -7.97
N ARG A 17 1.98 -32.13 -7.48
CA ARG A 17 1.35 -33.18 -6.68
C ARG A 17 1.03 -32.76 -5.24
N LYS A 18 1.65 -31.69 -4.73
CA LYS A 18 1.37 -31.13 -3.39
C LYS A 18 0.17 -30.16 -3.40
N PHE A 19 -0.23 -29.65 -4.56
CA PHE A 19 -1.35 -28.70 -4.72
C PHE A 19 -2.62 -29.31 -5.33
N SER A 20 -2.58 -30.54 -5.83
CA SER A 20 -3.71 -31.17 -6.54
C SER A 20 -4.73 -31.90 -5.64
N ASN A 21 -4.49 -32.00 -4.33
CA ASN A 21 -5.36 -32.74 -3.40
C ASN A 21 -6.01 -31.89 -2.29
N VAL A 22 -6.14 -30.58 -2.49
CA VAL A 22 -6.97 -29.76 -1.59
C VAL A 22 -8.42 -29.87 -2.05
N GLN A 23 -9.16 -30.84 -1.48
CA GLN A 23 -10.62 -30.81 -1.52
C GLN A 23 -11.09 -29.60 -0.70
N LEU A 24 -11.71 -28.62 -1.36
CA LEU A 24 -12.43 -27.55 -0.69
C LEU A 24 -13.71 -28.13 -0.08
N SER A 25 -13.69 -28.41 1.23
CA SER A 25 -14.89 -28.75 1.97
C SER A 25 -15.77 -27.50 2.09
N THR A 26 -16.95 -27.53 1.49
CA THR A 26 -17.98 -26.49 1.64
C THR A 26 -18.68 -26.64 2.97
N SER A 27 -18.04 -26.17 4.05
CA SER A 27 -18.71 -25.89 5.31
C SER A 27 -18.94 -24.39 5.44
N ASN A 28 -20.21 -23.99 5.50
CA ASN A 28 -20.64 -22.65 5.87
C ASN A 28 -20.05 -22.26 7.24
N SER A 29 -18.95 -21.54 7.20
CA SER A 29 -18.51 -20.65 8.27
C SER A 29 -18.17 -19.33 7.61
N SER A 30 -18.58 -18.20 8.19
CA SER A 30 -18.16 -16.87 7.79
C SER A 30 -16.65 -16.69 8.07
N SER A 31 -15.83 -17.41 7.32
CA SER A 31 -14.38 -17.34 7.42
C SER A 31 -13.94 -16.08 6.70
N LEU A 32 -13.58 -15.07 7.48
CA LEU A 32 -12.67 -13.99 7.10
C LEU A 32 -11.66 -14.55 6.09
N LEU A 33 -11.66 -14.03 4.86
CA LEU A 33 -10.69 -14.42 3.85
C LEU A 33 -9.30 -14.41 4.51
N PRO A 34 -8.47 -15.45 4.36
CA PRO A 34 -7.15 -15.49 4.98
C PRO A 34 -6.33 -14.31 4.42
N HIS A 35 -6.17 -13.28 5.25
CA HIS A 35 -5.35 -12.13 4.90
C HIS A 35 -3.90 -12.58 4.84
N SER A 36 -3.16 -12.01 3.89
CA SER A 36 -1.71 -12.17 3.64
C SER A 36 -0.95 -12.79 4.82
N TYR A 37 -0.36 -13.98 4.63
CA TYR A 37 0.49 -14.66 5.61
C TYR A 37 1.52 -13.66 6.19
N THR A 38 1.28 -13.24 7.42
CA THR A 38 2.06 -12.23 8.13
C THR A 38 2.26 -12.74 9.54
N ALA A 39 3.51 -13.07 9.88
CA ALA A 39 3.83 -13.45 11.26
C ALA A 39 3.54 -12.26 12.18
N ASP A 40 3.04 -12.53 13.39
CA ASP A 40 2.47 -11.51 14.29
C ASP A 40 3.44 -10.36 14.58
N PHE A 41 4.74 -10.65 14.74
CA PHE A 41 5.78 -9.65 14.96
C PHE A 41 6.05 -8.71 13.76
N ASN A 42 5.39 -8.90 12.62
CA ASN A 42 5.43 -7.96 11.50
C ASN A 42 4.11 -7.19 11.32
N LYS A 43 3.09 -7.45 12.15
CA LYS A 43 1.84 -6.70 12.07
C LYS A 43 2.05 -5.34 12.74
N GLU A 44 1.54 -4.30 12.10
CA GLU A 44 1.35 -3.00 12.72
C GLU A 44 -0.17 -2.75 12.79
N GLU A 45 -0.65 -2.50 14.01
CA GLU A 45 -2.08 -2.41 14.33
C GLU A 45 -2.43 -1.05 14.96
N GLU A 46 -1.43 -0.23 15.32
CA GLU A 46 -1.62 1.09 15.88
C GLU A 46 -2.07 2.08 14.78
N LEU A 47 -3.32 2.56 14.88
CA LEU A 47 -3.97 3.33 13.84
C LEU A 47 -3.25 4.64 13.51
N ASP A 48 -2.74 5.37 14.51
CA ASP A 48 -2.04 6.63 14.26
C ASP A 48 -0.76 6.40 13.44
N THR A 49 -0.05 5.30 13.70
CA THR A 49 1.13 4.86 12.96
C THR A 49 0.76 4.51 11.53
N LEU A 50 -0.35 3.79 11.31
CA LEU A 50 -0.85 3.48 9.96
C LEU A 50 -1.31 4.73 9.21
N TYR A 51 -1.98 5.66 9.88
CA TYR A 51 -2.40 6.92 9.28
C TYR A 51 -1.21 7.79 8.90
N ASN A 52 -0.22 7.92 9.79
CA ASN A 52 1.01 8.66 9.51
C ASN A 52 1.78 8.04 8.33
N PHE A 53 1.79 6.71 8.25
CA PHE A 53 2.35 5.99 7.11
C PHE A 53 1.62 6.33 5.81
N ILE A 54 0.28 6.30 5.80
CA ILE A 54 -0.52 6.67 4.62
C ILE A 54 -0.25 8.13 4.21
N GLN A 55 -0.16 9.06 5.17
CA GLN A 55 0.15 10.46 4.89
C GLN A 55 1.56 10.61 4.28
N GLN A 56 2.55 9.88 4.79
CA GLN A 56 3.93 9.95 4.29
C GLN A 56 4.08 9.29 2.92
N TYR A 57 3.41 8.15 2.70
CA TYR A 57 3.50 7.30 1.50
C TYR A 57 2.20 7.32 0.67
N GLY A 58 1.55 8.49 0.56
CA GLY A 58 0.20 8.64 0.01
C GLY A 58 0.02 8.35 -1.48
N PHE A 59 1.08 8.07 -2.24
CA PHE A 59 0.97 7.60 -3.62
C PHE A 59 0.70 6.10 -3.64
N GLY A 60 -0.59 5.76 -3.55
CA GLY A 60 -1.08 4.39 -3.39
C GLY A 60 -1.35 3.67 -4.72
N THR A 61 -1.45 2.35 -4.64
CA THR A 61 -1.94 1.49 -5.73
C THR A 61 -3.40 1.12 -5.44
N LEU A 62 -4.34 1.74 -6.16
CA LEU A 62 -5.75 1.36 -6.14
C LEU A 62 -5.96 0.13 -7.00
N ILE A 63 -6.59 -0.89 -6.44
CA ILE A 63 -6.99 -2.12 -7.11
C ILE A 63 -8.51 -2.23 -7.03
N ALA A 64 -9.15 -2.28 -8.19
CA ALA A 64 -10.58 -2.56 -8.34
C ALA A 64 -10.75 -3.81 -9.20
N VAL A 65 -11.91 -4.46 -9.10
CA VAL A 65 -12.23 -5.64 -9.91
C VAL A 65 -13.26 -5.25 -10.95
N HIS A 66 -13.00 -5.60 -12.21
CA HIS A 66 -13.98 -5.40 -13.27
C HIS A 66 -15.21 -6.28 -12.99
N PRO A 67 -16.43 -5.71 -12.93
CA PRO A 67 -17.62 -6.44 -12.45
C PRO A 67 -17.98 -7.64 -13.33
N ASP A 68 -17.86 -7.52 -14.66
CA ASP A 68 -18.25 -8.62 -15.57
C ASP A 68 -17.16 -9.70 -15.74
N SER A 69 -15.89 -9.30 -15.87
CA SER A 69 -14.79 -10.21 -16.18
C SER A 69 -14.07 -10.76 -14.95
N ASN A 70 -14.32 -10.20 -13.76
CA ASN A 70 -13.58 -10.49 -12.51
C ASN A 70 -12.06 -10.28 -12.61
N VAL A 71 -11.60 -9.48 -13.58
CA VAL A 71 -10.18 -9.16 -13.75
C VAL A 71 -9.81 -7.97 -12.85
N PRO A 72 -8.75 -8.06 -12.01
CA PRO A 72 -8.27 -6.92 -11.25
C PRO A 72 -7.62 -5.89 -12.18
N VAL A 73 -7.92 -4.63 -11.95
CA VAL A 73 -7.31 -3.48 -12.60
C VAL A 73 -6.68 -2.57 -11.56
N ALA A 74 -5.59 -1.90 -11.93
CA ALA A 74 -4.83 -1.06 -11.01
C ALA A 74 -4.63 0.36 -11.53
N SER A 75 -4.55 1.31 -10.62
CA SER A 75 -4.11 2.69 -10.88
C SER A 75 -3.24 3.18 -9.74
N HIS A 76 -2.15 3.87 -10.08
CA HIS A 76 -1.23 4.47 -9.11
C HIS A 76 -1.57 5.94 -9.00
N ILE A 77 -2.09 6.37 -7.85
CA ILE A 77 -2.62 7.72 -7.65
C ILE A 77 -2.36 8.24 -6.24
N PRO A 78 -2.32 9.57 -6.05
CA PRO A 78 -2.29 10.17 -4.73
C PRO A 78 -3.60 9.95 -3.95
N PHE A 79 -3.47 9.73 -2.65
CA PHE A 79 -4.57 9.67 -1.70
C PHE A 79 -4.28 10.56 -0.49
N LEU A 80 -5.35 11.10 0.09
CA LEU A 80 -5.35 11.64 1.46
C LEU A 80 -6.15 10.72 2.37
N ILE A 81 -5.81 10.72 3.65
CA ILE A 81 -6.58 10.05 4.70
C ILE A 81 -7.34 11.11 5.51
N ASP A 82 -8.66 11.01 5.52
CA ASP A 82 -9.53 11.68 6.49
C ASP A 82 -9.81 10.73 7.65
N LYS A 83 -9.23 11.03 8.81
CA LYS A 83 -9.31 10.21 10.03
C LYS A 83 -10.63 10.40 10.79
N GLN A 84 -11.44 11.39 10.45
CA GLN A 84 -12.59 11.82 11.26
C GLN A 84 -13.88 11.06 10.91
N THR A 85 -13.91 10.35 9.78
CA THR A 85 -15.13 9.76 9.22
C THR A 85 -15.15 8.24 9.39
N GLY A 86 -16.17 7.70 10.06
CA GLY A 86 -16.30 6.25 10.29
C GLY A 86 -15.31 5.71 11.33
N GLU A 87 -15.18 4.38 11.42
CA GLU A 87 -14.31 3.72 12.41
C GLU A 87 -12.82 3.86 12.07
N TYR A 88 -12.47 3.75 10.79
CA TYR A 88 -11.09 3.73 10.29
C TYR A 88 -10.74 4.91 9.38
N GLY A 89 -11.66 5.87 9.18
CA GLY A 89 -11.47 6.97 8.25
C GLY A 89 -11.98 6.71 6.82
N GLU A 90 -11.67 7.66 5.94
CA GLU A 90 -11.89 7.58 4.50
C GLU A 90 -10.62 7.97 3.72
N LEU A 91 -10.38 7.31 2.59
CA LEU A 91 -9.40 7.79 1.63
C LEU A 91 -10.07 8.73 0.62
N ILE A 92 -9.41 9.83 0.31
CA ILE A 92 -9.87 10.83 -0.65
C ILE A 92 -8.90 10.83 -1.84
N ALA A 93 -9.42 10.72 -3.06
CA ALA A 93 -8.62 10.75 -4.28
C ALA A 93 -9.43 11.21 -5.50
N HIS A 94 -8.72 11.47 -6.59
CA HIS A 94 -9.34 11.63 -7.89
C HIS A 94 -8.53 10.91 -8.98
N VAL A 95 -9.20 10.64 -10.09
CA VAL A 95 -8.57 10.16 -11.33
C VAL A 95 -8.98 11.06 -12.49
N ALA A 96 -8.16 11.08 -13.53
CA ALA A 96 -8.58 11.66 -14.80
C ALA A 96 -9.81 10.92 -15.35
N ARG A 97 -10.73 11.65 -15.99
CA ARG A 97 -11.99 11.10 -16.52
C ARG A 97 -11.81 10.07 -17.64
N ASN A 98 -10.64 10.01 -18.25
CA ASN A 98 -10.26 8.99 -19.23
C ASN A 98 -9.69 7.72 -18.58
N ASN A 99 -9.32 7.74 -17.30
CA ASN A 99 -8.94 6.54 -16.56
C ASN A 99 -10.21 5.75 -16.23
N GLU A 100 -10.40 4.59 -16.84
CA GLU A 100 -11.65 3.85 -16.70
C GLU A 100 -11.87 3.22 -15.32
N ILE A 101 -10.87 3.26 -14.41
CA ILE A 101 -10.98 2.61 -13.10
C ILE A 101 -12.18 3.12 -12.28
N TYR A 102 -12.56 4.40 -12.40
CA TYR A 102 -13.71 4.95 -11.67
C TYR A 102 -15.04 4.28 -12.06
N LYS A 103 -15.15 3.74 -13.28
CA LYS A 103 -16.36 3.03 -13.72
C LYS A 103 -16.58 1.78 -12.86
N TYR A 104 -15.50 1.12 -12.44
CA TYR A 104 -15.54 -0.07 -11.61
C TYR A 104 -15.79 0.23 -10.13
N LEU A 105 -15.53 1.46 -9.68
CA LEU A 105 -15.80 1.92 -8.31
C LEU A 105 -17.31 2.11 -8.02
N SER A 106 -18.12 2.32 -9.06
CA SER A 106 -19.55 2.68 -8.94
C SER A 106 -20.46 1.57 -8.38
N THR A 107 -19.98 0.34 -8.24
CA THR A 107 -20.81 -0.85 -8.01
C THR A 107 -20.93 -1.28 -6.53
N ASN A 108 -20.56 -0.42 -5.57
CA ASN A 108 -20.44 -0.78 -4.14
C ASN A 108 -19.49 -1.98 -3.90
N SER A 109 -18.62 -2.25 -4.89
CA SER A 109 -17.60 -3.28 -4.84
C SER A 109 -16.49 -2.87 -3.89
N GLU A 110 -15.99 -3.83 -3.14
CA GLU A 110 -14.84 -3.60 -2.28
C GLU A 110 -13.58 -3.41 -3.12
N VAL A 111 -12.77 -2.43 -2.73
CA VAL A 111 -11.48 -2.13 -3.35
C VAL A 111 -10.35 -2.34 -2.36
N LEU A 112 -9.14 -2.55 -2.89
CA LEU A 112 -7.90 -2.59 -2.12
C LEU A 112 -7.02 -1.41 -2.54
N VAL A 113 -6.52 -0.65 -1.58
CA VAL A 113 -5.45 0.33 -1.78
C VAL A 113 -4.21 -0.15 -1.04
N ILE A 114 -3.08 -0.19 -1.76
CA ILE A 114 -1.78 -0.56 -1.17
C ILE A 114 -0.90 0.70 -1.13
N PHE A 115 -0.47 1.06 0.07
CA PHE A 115 0.54 2.10 0.30
C PHE A 115 1.90 1.43 0.51
N HIS A 116 2.86 1.81 -0.31
CA HIS A 116 4.20 1.21 -0.32
C HIS A 116 5.19 2.11 0.41
N GLY A 117 5.78 1.58 1.47
CA GLY A 117 6.87 2.23 2.17
C GLY A 117 8.23 1.75 1.66
N PRO A 118 9.30 2.04 2.40
CA PRO A 118 10.64 1.64 2.01
C PRO A 118 10.79 0.13 2.12
N HIS A 119 11.71 -0.40 1.32
CA HIS A 119 12.07 -1.81 1.32
C HIS A 119 13.55 -1.99 1.03
N GLY A 120 14.14 -3.11 1.46
CA GLY A 120 15.52 -3.42 1.17
C GLY A 120 15.89 -4.87 1.39
N TYR A 121 16.91 -5.30 0.65
CA TYR A 121 17.49 -6.62 0.75
C TYR A 121 18.41 -6.70 1.97
N ILE A 122 18.21 -7.74 2.78
CA ILE A 122 19.01 -8.04 3.96
C ILE A 122 19.94 -9.20 3.62
N SER A 123 21.22 -8.89 3.43
CA SER A 123 22.26 -9.88 3.27
C SER A 123 22.58 -10.54 4.62
N PRO A 124 22.70 -11.87 4.70
CA PRO A 124 23.22 -12.53 5.89
C PRO A 124 24.62 -12.05 6.28
N GLN A 125 25.40 -11.54 5.32
CA GLN A 125 26.74 -10.99 5.57
C GLN A 125 26.75 -9.78 6.50
N PHE A 126 25.62 -9.10 6.70
CA PHE A 126 25.53 -7.95 7.60
C PHE A 126 25.82 -8.33 9.06
N TYR A 127 25.64 -9.60 9.45
CA TYR A 127 25.74 -10.04 10.85
C TYR A 127 26.37 -11.44 11.01
N LEU A 128 27.32 -11.79 10.14
CA LEU A 128 28.10 -13.03 10.28
C LEU A 128 29.13 -12.92 11.43
N PRO A 129 29.52 -14.06 12.06
CA PRO A 129 29.06 -15.42 11.79
C PRO A 129 27.67 -15.69 12.40
N SER A 130 26.79 -16.28 11.60
CA SER A 130 25.47 -16.70 12.05
C SER A 130 25.06 -17.95 11.26
N HIS A 131 24.84 -19.07 11.94
CA HIS A 131 24.70 -20.39 11.31
C HIS A 131 23.29 -20.73 10.78
N ILE A 132 22.29 -19.84 10.95
CA ILE A 132 20.87 -20.16 10.66
C ILE A 132 20.13 -19.00 9.94
N ASN A 133 20.82 -18.18 9.15
CA ASN A 133 20.15 -17.04 8.51
C ASN A 133 20.18 -17.10 6.98
N VAL A 134 18.98 -17.00 6.40
CA VAL A 134 18.73 -16.93 4.96
C VAL A 134 18.60 -15.47 4.52
N PRO A 135 18.98 -15.13 3.28
CA PRO A 135 18.72 -13.80 2.74
C PRO A 135 17.23 -13.50 2.72
N THR A 136 16.88 -12.23 2.97
CA THR A 136 15.48 -11.80 3.08
C THR A 136 15.31 -10.36 2.61
N TRP A 137 14.06 -9.90 2.59
CA TRP A 137 13.71 -8.50 2.42
C TRP A 137 13.06 -7.96 3.69
N ASN A 138 13.43 -6.73 4.03
CA ASN A 138 12.67 -5.87 4.93
C ASN A 138 11.84 -4.91 4.11
N TYR A 139 10.65 -4.59 4.60
CA TYR A 139 9.73 -3.64 3.96
C TYR A 139 8.66 -3.19 4.93
N ALA A 140 8.00 -2.08 4.59
CA ALA A 140 6.80 -1.62 5.25
C ALA A 140 5.70 -1.35 4.20
N ASN A 141 4.47 -1.78 4.46
CA ASN A 141 3.31 -1.42 3.66
C ASN A 141 2.04 -1.35 4.51
N VAL A 142 1.04 -0.65 3.97
CA VAL A 142 -0.31 -0.58 4.54
C VAL A 142 -1.31 -0.95 3.46
N HIS A 143 -2.17 -1.91 3.76
CA HIS A 143 -3.27 -2.34 2.91
C HIS A 143 -4.59 -1.81 3.49
N VAL A 144 -5.34 -1.08 2.68
CA VAL A 144 -6.64 -0.53 3.02
C VAL A 144 -7.70 -1.19 2.15
N TYR A 145 -8.72 -1.78 2.78
CA TYR A 145 -9.92 -2.23 2.10
C TYR A 145 -11.05 -1.25 2.38
N GLY A 146 -11.91 -1.04 1.40
CA GLY A 146 -13.04 -0.16 1.58
C GLY A 146 -14.02 -0.15 0.43
N LYS A 147 -15.05 0.68 0.58
CA LYS A 147 -16.11 0.87 -0.42
C LYS A 147 -15.98 2.24 -1.04
N ALA A 148 -15.86 2.27 -2.35
CA ALA A 148 -15.73 3.52 -3.08
C ALA A 148 -17.10 4.20 -3.27
N ILE A 149 -17.12 5.52 -3.11
CA ILE A 149 -18.27 6.39 -3.34
C ILE A 149 -17.78 7.48 -4.29
N LEU A 150 -18.33 7.50 -5.50
CA LEU A 150 -18.00 8.54 -6.48
C LEU A 150 -18.62 9.87 -6.06
N ASP A 151 -17.85 10.94 -6.16
CA ASP A 151 -18.38 12.28 -5.97
C ASP A 151 -19.30 12.63 -7.13
N THR A 152 -20.52 13.04 -6.81
CA THR A 152 -21.49 13.54 -7.79
C THR A 152 -21.52 15.05 -7.76
N PRO A 153 -21.92 15.75 -8.84
CA PRO A 153 -22.14 17.19 -8.82
C PRO A 153 -23.14 17.67 -7.75
N SER A 154 -23.98 16.77 -7.22
CA SER A 154 -24.91 17.00 -6.11
C SER A 154 -24.37 16.60 -4.73
N GLY A 155 -23.18 16.01 -4.66
CA GLY A 155 -22.49 15.57 -3.44
C GLY A 155 -21.36 16.53 -3.06
N ILE A 156 -20.22 16.00 -2.62
CA ILE A 156 -19.03 16.81 -2.35
C ILE A 156 -18.45 17.28 -3.69
N PRO A 157 -18.27 18.58 -3.91
CA PRO A 157 -17.72 19.06 -5.17
C PRO A 157 -16.30 18.53 -5.40
N PRO A 158 -15.95 18.10 -6.64
CA PRO A 158 -14.58 17.70 -6.99
C PRO A 158 -13.51 18.77 -6.68
N GLN A 159 -13.91 20.03 -6.45
CA GLN A 159 -12.98 21.08 -6.04
C GLN A 159 -12.39 20.84 -4.65
N ASP A 160 -13.15 20.26 -3.72
CA ASP A 160 -12.69 20.10 -2.34
C ASP A 160 -11.61 19.03 -2.29
N VAL A 161 -11.84 17.89 -2.96
CA VAL A 161 -10.84 16.82 -3.15
C VAL A 161 -9.56 17.33 -3.82
N MET A 162 -9.70 18.16 -4.86
CA MET A 162 -8.57 18.74 -5.56
C MET A 162 -7.79 19.67 -4.65
N ASN A 163 -8.48 20.62 -4.00
CA ASN A 163 -7.87 21.61 -3.09
C ASN A 163 -7.18 20.94 -1.91
N ASP A 164 -7.80 19.92 -1.30
CA ASP A 164 -7.21 19.17 -0.18
C ASP A 164 -5.89 18.52 -0.60
N LEU A 165 -5.87 17.84 -1.76
CA LEU A 165 -4.66 17.21 -2.30
C LEU A 165 -3.57 18.24 -2.60
N ILE A 166 -3.92 19.36 -3.24
CA ILE A 166 -2.98 20.43 -3.53
C ILE A 166 -2.40 20.98 -2.23
N ASN A 167 -3.24 21.39 -1.29
CA ASN A 167 -2.79 21.98 -0.03
C ASN A 167 -1.84 21.04 0.71
N PHE A 168 -2.17 19.76 0.81
CA PHE A 168 -1.33 18.77 1.48
C PHE A 168 0.04 18.60 0.81
N TYR A 169 0.09 18.50 -0.51
CA TYR A 169 1.36 18.29 -1.22
C TYR A 169 2.18 19.58 -1.37
N GLU A 170 1.54 20.72 -1.62
CA GLU A 170 2.23 22.01 -1.73
C GLU A 170 2.87 22.41 -0.40
N GLU A 171 2.20 22.21 0.74
CA GLU A 171 2.79 22.44 2.07
C GLU A 171 4.09 21.65 2.27
N LYS A 172 4.17 20.45 1.67
CA LYS A 172 5.35 19.59 1.76
C LYS A 172 6.50 20.03 0.85
N TYR A 173 6.22 20.68 -0.27
CA TYR A 173 7.21 20.93 -1.33
C TYR A 173 7.54 22.41 -1.57
N MET A 174 6.67 23.33 -1.17
CA MET A 174 6.84 24.76 -1.39
C MET A 174 7.04 25.51 -0.07
N THR A 175 7.85 26.56 -0.14
CA THR A 175 8.03 27.51 0.97
C THR A 175 6.97 28.60 1.01
N THR A 176 6.27 28.83 -0.11
CA THR A 176 5.21 29.84 -0.24
C THR A 176 4.04 29.24 -1.01
N MET A 177 2.84 29.32 -0.43
CA MET A 177 1.60 28.90 -1.09
C MET A 177 1.27 29.83 -2.26
N TRP A 178 0.89 29.24 -3.38
CA TRP A 178 0.44 29.97 -4.56
C TRP A 178 -1.09 29.90 -4.69
N ASN A 179 -1.71 30.91 -5.31
CA ASN A 179 -3.16 30.93 -5.50
C ASN A 179 -3.52 30.64 -6.97
N TRP A 180 -4.48 29.74 -7.16
CA TRP A 180 -5.01 29.38 -8.48
C TRP A 180 -5.49 30.58 -9.29
N SER A 181 -6.09 31.58 -8.62
CA SER A 181 -6.59 32.78 -9.28
C SER A 181 -5.50 33.60 -9.97
N ASP A 182 -4.24 33.43 -9.55
CA ASP A 182 -3.13 34.23 -10.06
C ASP A 182 -2.62 33.71 -11.41
N TYR A 183 -2.93 32.44 -11.74
CA TYR A 183 -2.40 31.75 -12.91
C TYR A 183 -3.47 31.17 -13.85
N TYR A 184 -4.70 30.98 -13.38
CA TYR A 184 -5.76 30.32 -14.14
C TYR A 184 -7.04 31.16 -14.20
N THR A 185 -7.63 31.26 -15.39
CA THR A 185 -8.95 31.87 -15.53
C THR A 185 -10.04 30.98 -14.91
N PRO A 186 -11.19 31.53 -14.50
CA PRO A 186 -12.31 30.74 -14.01
C PRO A 186 -12.76 29.62 -14.96
N GLU A 187 -12.71 29.87 -16.28
CA GLU A 187 -13.06 28.90 -17.32
C GLU A 187 -12.04 27.75 -17.39
N ALA A 188 -10.74 28.06 -17.28
CA ALA A 188 -9.70 27.06 -17.23
C ALA A 188 -9.84 26.15 -16.00
N LEU A 189 -10.11 26.74 -14.83
CA LEU A 189 -10.37 25.98 -13.60
C LEU A 189 -11.62 25.09 -13.71
N LEU A 190 -12.69 25.60 -14.30
CA LEU A 190 -13.91 24.83 -14.56
C LEU A 190 -13.64 23.65 -15.51
N SER A 191 -12.84 23.86 -16.55
CA SER A 191 -12.46 22.81 -17.49
C SER A 191 -11.66 21.70 -16.81
N GLN A 192 -10.67 22.06 -15.98
CA GLN A 192 -9.89 21.08 -15.23
C GLN A 192 -10.73 20.29 -14.23
N ARG A 193 -11.69 20.94 -13.54
CA ARG A 193 -12.62 20.21 -12.65
C ARG A 193 -13.48 19.20 -13.41
N LYS A 194 -13.85 19.50 -14.66
CA LYS A 194 -14.59 18.55 -15.51
C LYS A 194 -13.71 17.42 -16.03
N SER A 195 -12.39 17.57 -16.06
CA SER A 195 -11.48 16.54 -16.58
C SER A 195 -11.15 15.45 -15.55
N ILE A 196 -11.56 15.61 -14.29
CA ILE A 196 -11.34 14.64 -13.21
C ILE A 196 -12.65 14.04 -12.68
N VAL A 197 -12.51 12.92 -11.98
CA VAL A 197 -13.55 12.25 -11.19
C VAL A 197 -13.01 12.07 -9.77
N GLY A 198 -13.57 12.82 -8.82
CA GLY A 198 -13.30 12.65 -7.39
C GLY A 198 -14.07 11.46 -6.81
N PHE A 199 -13.50 10.82 -5.80
CA PHE A 199 -14.16 9.76 -5.06
C PHE A 199 -13.55 9.61 -3.67
N ARG A 200 -14.33 8.99 -2.80
CA ARG A 200 -13.94 8.59 -1.46
C ARG A 200 -13.96 7.08 -1.33
N ILE A 201 -13.12 6.53 -0.48
CA ILE A 201 -13.15 5.12 -0.10
C ILE A 201 -13.38 5.07 1.40
N ARG A 202 -14.59 4.66 1.81
CA ARG A 202 -14.88 4.42 3.21
C ARG A 202 -14.15 3.17 3.66
N ILE A 203 -13.22 3.33 4.60
CA ILE A 203 -12.33 2.26 5.04
C ILE A 203 -13.14 1.27 5.86
N THR A 204 -13.12 0.01 5.44
CA THR A 204 -13.72 -1.10 6.17
C THR A 204 -12.67 -1.87 6.96
N ARG A 205 -11.43 -1.93 6.47
CA ARG A 205 -10.30 -2.57 7.13
C ARG A 205 -8.99 -1.89 6.75
N ILE A 206 -8.05 -1.83 7.70
CA ILE A 206 -6.70 -1.33 7.51
C ILE A 206 -5.71 -2.31 8.14
N TYR A 207 -4.64 -2.64 7.42
CA TYR A 207 -3.62 -3.60 7.88
C TYR A 207 -2.22 -3.08 7.58
N GLY A 208 -1.39 -2.94 8.61
CA GLY A 208 0.03 -2.67 8.46
C GLY A 208 0.87 -3.94 8.45
N LYS A 209 1.87 -3.98 7.58
CA LYS A 209 2.89 -5.03 7.58
C LYS A 209 4.28 -4.44 7.53
N TYR A 210 4.95 -4.41 8.67
CA TYR A 210 6.30 -3.92 8.84
C TYR A 210 7.22 -5.09 9.14
N LYS A 211 7.94 -5.57 8.13
CA LYS A 211 8.97 -6.60 8.29
C LYS A 211 10.32 -5.92 8.37
N LEU A 212 10.83 -5.75 9.59
CA LEU A 212 11.99 -4.93 9.91
C LEU A 212 13.03 -5.68 10.75
N SER A 213 13.09 -7.02 10.63
CA SER A 213 13.96 -7.87 11.45
C SER A 213 13.66 -7.83 12.96
N GLN A 214 12.43 -7.54 13.38
CA GLN A 214 12.03 -7.48 14.79
C GLN A 214 12.26 -8.80 15.55
N ASN A 215 12.29 -9.92 14.83
CA ASN A 215 12.59 -11.23 15.39
C ASN A 215 14.08 -11.46 15.71
N LYS A 216 14.95 -10.47 15.49
CA LYS A 216 16.39 -10.51 15.79
C LYS A 216 16.71 -9.70 17.04
N THR A 217 17.87 -9.97 17.66
CA THR A 217 18.37 -9.18 18.79
C THR A 217 18.68 -7.75 18.36
N ARG A 218 18.68 -6.80 19.32
CA ARG A 218 19.01 -5.39 19.07
C ARG A 218 20.36 -5.20 18.39
N ASP A 219 21.37 -5.97 18.79
CA ASP A 219 22.70 -5.91 18.16
C ASP A 219 22.67 -6.32 16.70
N ILE A 220 21.89 -7.34 16.34
CA ILE A 220 21.70 -7.74 14.94
C ILE A 220 20.89 -6.68 14.19
N GLN A 221 19.87 -6.08 14.80
CA GLN A 221 19.11 -4.98 14.19
C GLN A 221 20.04 -3.80 13.84
N LYS A 222 20.92 -3.39 14.76
CA LYS A 222 21.94 -2.35 14.54
C LYS A 222 22.90 -2.72 13.40
N GLN A 223 23.34 -3.98 13.34
CA GLN A 223 24.18 -4.47 12.24
C GLN A 223 23.45 -4.46 10.90
N VAL A 224 22.17 -4.84 10.87
CA VAL A 224 21.32 -4.76 9.67
C VAL A 224 21.19 -3.31 9.19
N ILE A 225 20.89 -2.38 10.09
CA ILE A 225 20.81 -0.94 9.78
C ILE A 225 22.14 -0.42 9.21
N HIS A 226 23.27 -0.78 9.84
CA HIS A 226 24.59 -0.41 9.35
C HIS A 226 24.88 -1.00 7.95
N GLY A 227 24.55 -2.27 7.73
CA GLY A 227 24.68 -2.93 6.43
C GLY A 227 23.82 -2.29 5.33
N LEU A 228 22.59 -1.89 5.67
CA LEU A 228 21.70 -1.16 4.77
C LEU A 228 22.30 0.21 4.39
N LYS A 229 22.84 0.96 5.35
CA LYS A 229 23.53 2.23 5.09
C LYS A 229 24.74 2.05 4.17
N ASN A 230 25.58 1.05 4.44
CA ASN A 230 26.77 0.76 3.63
C ASN A 230 26.44 0.27 2.22
N THR A 231 25.24 -0.27 2.00
CA THR A 231 24.73 -0.69 0.68
C THR A 231 23.81 0.35 0.04
N ASN A 232 23.80 1.58 0.57
CA ASN A 232 23.02 2.72 0.07
C ASN A 232 21.49 2.49 0.04
N GLN A 233 20.98 1.68 0.97
CA GLN A 233 19.55 1.44 1.18
C GLN A 233 19.03 2.33 2.31
N LEU A 234 19.15 3.65 2.12
CA LEU A 234 19.02 4.64 3.19
C LEU A 234 17.58 4.77 3.73
N ASP A 235 16.57 4.70 2.87
CA ASP A 235 15.18 4.90 3.30
C ASP A 235 14.69 3.81 4.26
N ILE A 236 15.00 2.55 3.96
CA ILE A 236 14.65 1.43 4.85
C ILE A 236 15.51 1.44 6.11
N ALA A 237 16.78 1.87 6.03
CA ALA A 237 17.61 2.02 7.21
C ALA A 237 17.04 3.07 8.17
N ALA A 238 16.68 4.26 7.66
CA ALA A 238 16.08 5.33 8.44
C ALA A 238 14.71 4.93 9.01
N PHE A 239 13.88 4.23 8.21
CA PHE A 239 12.60 3.71 8.69
C PHE A 239 12.78 2.69 9.82
N MET A 240 13.75 1.78 9.69
CA MET A 240 14.09 0.82 10.74
C MET A 240 14.55 1.51 12.02
N GLU A 241 15.44 2.51 11.92
CA GLU A 241 15.91 3.28 13.08
C GLU A 241 14.73 3.94 13.81
N ASN A 242 13.93 4.72 13.08
CA ASN A 242 12.80 5.45 13.67
C ASN A 242 11.72 4.55 14.27
N TYR A 243 11.50 3.37 13.67
CA TYR A 243 10.47 2.45 14.15
C TYR A 243 10.95 1.66 15.37
N LEU A 244 12.18 1.12 15.31
CA LEU A 244 12.71 0.23 16.35
C LEU A 244 13.18 0.98 17.60
N GLU A 245 13.41 2.29 17.54
CA GLU A 245 13.73 3.13 18.71
C GLU A 245 12.50 3.45 19.58
N LYS A 246 11.27 3.32 19.06
CA LYS A 246 10.05 3.58 19.84
C LYS A 246 9.76 2.53 20.92
N ASP A 247 10.36 1.35 20.81
CA ASP A 247 10.13 0.21 21.68
C ASP A 247 11.14 0.10 22.85
N ASP A 248 12.07 1.07 22.99
CA ASP A 248 13.01 1.19 24.12
C ASP A 248 12.52 2.22 25.17
#